data_AF-A0A5D0R3Z5-F1
#
_entry.id   AF-A0A5D0R3Z5-F1
#
_cell.length_a   1.000
_cell.length_b   1.000
_cell.length_c   1.000
_cell.angle_alpha   90.00
_cell.angle_beta   90.00
_cell.angle_gamma   90.00
#
_symmetry.space_group_name_H-M   'P 1'
#
loop_
_entity.id
_entity.type
_entity.pdbx_description
1 polymer ?
#
loop_
_entity_poly.entity_id
_entity_poly.type
_entity_poly.pdbx_seq_one_letter_code
_entity_poly.pdbx_strand_id
1 'polypeptide(L)'
;MKYFSLMSCLIFILFFGCNEVNPKGEKQVIKFVKQWNEAHTQLKSPYLKDYYMAVVTYYGKERTRTQVQENKNFLFQQFPDYTQTILNDKMIITKEAGNFLVSFTKHVSYDGIEADYTSFLSVMNKNGDFKILREGVDENIENLDAPIFPSFLENNVILSNKRKLYGDFNGDGLSDFATVISPEIITARNADKQVKNAVECIGGCSSVIMFSNTDLNPITINDAYQSQLENLKDLNGDGADEIGFWDIKPTSKSLYVFNATNGMLLTEPIVINTAVHKNLKLIDVFKKTGPNKITVTRSVEVDGKWRLKSEVVLLD
;
A
#
# COMPACT_ATOMS: atom_id res chain seq x y z
N MET A 1 -34.32 65.09 25.82
CA MET A 1 -33.89 63.88 25.10
C MET A 1 -32.42 63.64 25.39
N LYS A 2 -32.18 62.89 26.46
CA LYS A 2 -30.87 62.30 26.81
C LYS A 2 -30.68 61.06 25.92
N TYR A 3 -29.47 60.50 25.81
CA TYR A 3 -29.10 59.30 25.01
C TYR A 3 -28.44 59.49 23.64
N PHE A 4 -27.65 60.56 23.42
CA PHE A 4 -26.75 60.60 22.25
C PHE A 4 -25.24 60.65 22.58
N SER A 5 -24.85 60.58 23.85
CA SER A 5 -23.42 60.70 24.25
C SER A 5 -22.74 59.39 24.66
N LEU A 6 -23.46 58.26 24.70
CA LEU A 6 -22.89 56.97 25.16
C LEU A 6 -22.53 56.00 24.02
N MET A 7 -22.90 56.33 22.77
CA MET A 7 -22.69 55.46 21.61
C MET A 7 -21.51 55.89 20.73
N SER A 8 -20.52 56.58 21.31
CA SER A 8 -19.27 56.93 20.63
C SER A 8 -18.02 56.31 21.26
N CYS A 9 -18.12 55.69 22.44
CA CYS A 9 -17.00 55.01 23.09
C CYS A 9 -16.95 53.50 22.85
N LEU A 10 -18.02 52.88 22.32
CA LEU A 10 -18.04 51.42 22.07
C LEU A 10 -17.47 50.99 20.71
N ILE A 11 -17.28 51.93 19.77
CA ILE A 11 -16.80 51.61 18.40
C ILE A 11 -15.27 51.74 18.29
N PHE A 12 -14.60 52.43 19.23
CA PHE A 12 -13.13 52.54 19.21
C PHE A 12 -12.39 51.35 19.85
N ILE A 13 -13.08 50.44 20.55
CA ILE A 13 -12.45 49.27 21.20
C ILE A 13 -12.47 48.03 20.28
N LEU A 14 -13.26 48.02 19.20
CA LEU A 14 -13.35 46.87 18.29
C LEU A 14 -12.26 46.83 17.19
N PHE A 15 -11.40 47.86 17.09
CA PHE A 15 -10.34 47.92 16.08
C PHE A 15 -8.91 47.69 16.61
N PHE A 16 -8.73 47.40 17.90
CA PHE A 16 -7.41 47.12 18.50
C PHE A 16 -7.30 45.73 19.14
N GLY A 17 -8.07 44.77 18.63
CA GLY A 17 -8.14 43.40 19.17
C GLY A 17 -7.63 42.30 18.26
N CYS A 18 -7.01 42.59 17.11
CA CYS A 18 -6.15 41.59 16.49
C CYS A 18 -4.82 41.62 17.24
N ASN A 19 -4.69 40.79 18.27
CA ASN A 19 -3.39 40.28 18.65
C ASN A 19 -2.84 39.57 17.40
N GLU A 20 -2.18 40.31 16.51
CA GLU A 20 -1.18 39.71 15.63
C GLU A 20 -0.22 39.00 16.56
N VAL A 21 -0.41 37.69 16.69
CA VAL A 21 0.53 36.80 17.34
C VAL A 21 1.82 37.02 16.59
N ASN A 22 2.72 37.81 17.21
CA ASN A 22 4.03 38.20 16.71
C ASN A 22 4.58 37.10 15.80
N PRO A 23 4.82 37.35 14.49
CA PRO A 23 5.09 36.28 13.55
C PRO A 23 6.33 35.54 14.02
N LYS A 24 6.12 34.33 14.55
CA LYS A 24 7.18 33.41 14.92
C LYS A 24 8.15 33.38 13.73
N GLY A 25 9.38 33.84 13.96
CA GLY A 25 10.39 34.06 12.92
C GLY A 25 11.25 32.81 12.68
N GLU A 26 12.33 32.99 11.91
CA GLU A 26 13.23 31.90 11.50
C GLU A 26 13.78 31.09 12.68
N LYS A 27 14.13 31.73 13.80
CA LYS A 27 14.62 31.04 15.00
C LYS A 27 13.59 30.07 15.57
N GLN A 28 12.32 30.44 15.56
CA GLN A 28 11.24 29.58 16.04
C GLN A 28 10.94 28.45 15.04
N VAL A 29 11.11 28.70 13.73
CA VAL A 29 11.02 27.66 12.69
C VAL A 29 12.15 26.63 12.87
N ILE A 30 13.39 27.07 13.08
CA ILE A 30 14.55 26.20 13.38
C ILE A 30 14.23 25.31 14.58
N LYS A 31 13.74 25.91 15.68
CA LYS A 31 13.39 25.16 16.89
C LYS A 31 12.30 24.12 16.61
N PHE A 32 11.26 24.49 15.87
CA PHE A 32 10.17 23.59 15.49
C PHE A 32 10.68 22.40 14.68
N VAL A 33 11.53 22.64 13.67
CA VAL A 33 12.08 21.57 12.82
C VAL A 33 13.00 20.63 13.61
N LYS A 34 13.81 21.16 14.54
CA LYS A 34 14.62 20.31 15.43
C LYS A 34 13.75 19.43 16.33
N GLN A 35 12.68 19.99 16.93
CA GLN A 35 11.74 19.23 17.75
C GLN A 35 11.02 18.13 16.95
N TRP A 36 10.60 18.44 15.73
CA TRP A 36 10.04 17.47 14.80
C TRP A 36 11.04 16.35 14.48
N ASN A 37 12.30 16.68 14.22
CA ASN A 37 13.35 15.69 13.95
C ASN A 37 13.57 14.77 15.16
N GLU A 38 13.72 15.34 16.35
CA GLU A 38 13.89 14.59 17.62
C GLU A 38 12.68 13.73 18.02
N ALA A 39 11.51 14.00 17.45
CA ALA A 39 10.31 13.20 17.66
C ALA A 39 10.27 11.91 16.82
N HIS A 40 11.23 11.71 15.89
CA HIS A 40 11.33 10.49 15.10
C HIS A 40 12.02 9.36 15.85
N THR A 41 11.36 8.91 16.91
CA THR A 41 11.72 7.73 17.69
C THR A 41 10.47 6.89 17.91
N GLN A 42 10.63 5.58 18.13
CA GLN A 42 9.50 4.68 18.38
C GLN A 42 8.60 5.19 19.53
N LEU A 43 9.22 5.69 20.62
CA LEU A 43 8.53 6.21 21.79
C LEU A 43 7.71 7.49 21.52
N LYS A 44 8.24 8.40 20.68
CA LYS A 44 7.60 9.70 20.39
C LYS A 44 6.75 9.67 19.13
N SER A 45 6.81 8.58 18.36
CA SER A 45 6.07 8.40 17.13
C SER A 45 4.57 8.72 17.23
N PRO A 46 3.81 8.39 18.31
CA PRO A 46 2.39 8.68 18.37
C PRO A 46 2.03 10.18 18.38
N TYR A 47 3.00 11.04 18.66
CA TYR A 47 2.85 12.50 18.73
C TYR A 47 3.28 13.20 17.43
N LEU A 48 3.82 12.46 16.44
CA LEU A 48 4.30 13.07 15.19
C LEU A 48 3.18 13.75 14.41
N LYS A 49 1.96 13.20 14.41
CA LYS A 49 0.78 13.80 13.77
C LYS A 49 0.51 15.24 14.20
N ASP A 50 0.92 15.62 15.42
CA ASP A 50 0.64 16.95 15.96
C ASP A 50 1.51 18.03 15.32
N TYR A 51 2.61 17.66 14.66
CA TYR A 51 3.43 18.59 13.88
C TYR A 51 2.80 18.95 12.53
N TYR A 52 1.81 18.19 12.06
CA TYR A 52 1.27 18.31 10.71
C TYR A 52 -0.06 19.09 10.65
N MET A 53 -0.29 19.73 9.51
CA MET A 53 -1.61 20.25 9.13
C MET A 53 -2.62 19.10 8.96
N ALA A 54 -3.92 19.41 9.00
CA ALA A 54 -4.96 18.39 8.81
C ALA A 54 -4.82 17.64 7.47
N VAL A 55 -4.42 18.37 6.42
CA VAL A 55 -4.01 17.86 5.10
C VAL A 55 -2.62 18.40 4.79
N VAL A 56 -1.75 17.56 4.24
CA VAL A 56 -0.33 17.80 4.00
C VAL A 56 0.02 17.31 2.60
N THR A 57 0.82 18.07 1.85
CA THR A 57 1.51 17.54 0.67
C THR A 57 2.72 16.73 1.13
N TYR A 58 2.55 15.42 1.23
CA TYR A 58 3.50 14.47 1.78
C TYR A 58 4.12 13.63 0.65
N TYR A 59 5.41 13.85 0.37
CA TYR A 59 6.16 13.22 -0.73
C TYR A 59 5.43 13.31 -2.08
N GLY A 60 4.97 14.52 -2.43
CA GLY A 60 4.29 14.82 -3.70
C GLY A 60 2.79 14.49 -3.74
N LYS A 61 2.21 13.91 -2.68
CA LYS A 61 0.78 13.54 -2.64
C LYS A 61 0.06 14.17 -1.46
N GLU A 62 -1.20 14.55 -1.64
CA GLU A 62 -2.02 15.03 -0.53
C GLU A 62 -2.40 13.88 0.40
N ARG A 63 -2.13 14.05 1.69
CA ARG A 63 -2.43 13.08 2.74
C ARG A 63 -3.06 13.78 3.94
N THR A 64 -3.94 13.09 4.63
CA THR A 64 -4.40 13.52 5.96
C THR A 64 -3.29 13.31 6.99
N ARG A 65 -3.26 14.09 8.08
CA ARG A 65 -2.31 13.86 9.19
C ARG A 65 -2.37 12.45 9.77
N THR A 66 -3.53 11.79 9.71
CA THR A 66 -3.71 10.40 10.14
C THR A 66 -2.96 9.44 9.22
N GLN A 67 -3.07 9.63 7.91
CA GLN A 67 -2.32 8.82 6.93
C GLN A 67 -0.80 9.05 7.03
N VAL A 68 -0.37 10.27 7.36
CA VAL A 68 1.05 10.54 7.67
C VAL A 68 1.48 9.77 8.91
N GLN A 69 0.69 9.78 9.98
CA GLN A 69 0.97 9.03 11.21
C GLN A 69 1.05 7.52 10.97
N GLU A 70 0.13 6.96 10.19
CA GLU A 70 0.13 5.54 9.82
C GLU A 70 1.40 5.17 9.06
N ASN A 71 1.82 5.99 8.10
CA ASN A 71 3.08 5.78 7.37
C ASN A 71 4.30 5.82 8.30
N LYS A 72 4.37 6.78 9.23
CA LYS A 72 5.45 6.86 10.22
C LYS A 72 5.43 5.66 11.18
N ASN A 73 4.25 5.22 11.63
CA ASN A 73 4.14 4.03 12.47
C ASN A 73 4.68 2.80 11.76
N PHE A 74 4.34 2.63 10.48
CA PHE A 74 4.83 1.52 9.68
C PHE A 74 6.35 1.56 9.50
N LEU A 75 6.94 2.74 9.27
CA LEU A 75 8.39 2.93 9.24
C LEU A 75 9.06 2.39 10.51
N PHE A 76 8.58 2.78 11.69
CA PHE A 76 9.17 2.33 12.96
C PHE A 76 8.87 0.85 13.29
N GLN A 77 7.80 0.29 12.74
CA GLN A 77 7.49 -1.15 12.86
C GLN A 77 8.41 -1.99 11.97
N GLN A 78 8.67 -1.54 10.74
CA GLN A 78 9.56 -2.20 9.81
C GLN A 78 11.03 -2.06 10.19
N PHE A 79 11.41 -0.88 10.67
CA PHE A 79 12.78 -0.54 11.05
C PHE A 79 12.80 -0.03 12.49
N PRO A 80 12.76 -0.93 13.49
CA PRO A 80 12.78 -0.53 14.91
C PRO A 80 14.03 0.25 15.32
N ASP A 81 15.13 0.06 14.58
CA ASP A 81 16.41 0.76 14.73
C ASP A 81 16.50 2.08 13.94
N TYR A 82 15.43 2.48 13.24
CA TYR A 82 15.42 3.69 12.44
C TYR A 82 15.76 4.93 13.28
N THR A 83 16.74 5.70 12.81
CA THR A 83 17.08 7.02 13.32
C THR A 83 17.20 8.04 12.20
N GLN A 84 16.99 9.31 12.55
CA GLN A 84 17.28 10.41 11.63
C GLN A 84 17.88 11.63 12.36
N THR A 85 18.72 12.35 11.63
CA THR A 85 19.32 13.62 12.07
C THR A 85 19.36 14.63 10.93
N ILE A 86 19.50 15.90 11.29
CA ILE A 86 19.79 16.97 10.33
C ILE A 86 21.31 17.12 10.28
N LEU A 87 21.90 16.82 9.12
CA LEU A 87 23.34 16.77 8.98
C LEU A 87 23.97 18.14 9.31
N ASN A 88 24.92 18.14 10.25
CA ASN A 88 25.63 19.34 10.73
C ASN A 88 24.71 20.45 11.30
N ASP A 89 23.47 20.14 11.68
CA ASP A 89 22.47 21.14 12.10
C ASP A 89 22.20 22.24 11.06
N LYS A 90 22.56 22.01 9.78
CA LYS A 90 22.45 23.01 8.71
C LYS A 90 21.06 22.97 8.09
N MET A 91 20.40 24.13 8.09
CA MET A 91 19.10 24.37 7.45
C MET A 91 19.15 25.66 6.64
N ILE A 92 18.54 25.67 5.47
CA ILE A 92 18.31 26.86 4.66
C ILE A 92 16.85 27.22 4.78
N ILE A 93 16.55 28.46 5.18
CA ILE A 93 15.17 28.94 5.33
C ILE A 93 14.90 29.97 4.25
N THR A 94 13.82 29.76 3.49
CA THR A 94 13.30 30.71 2.51
C THR A 94 11.90 31.10 2.91
N LYS A 95 11.65 32.41 3.05
CA LYS A 95 10.32 32.92 3.35
C LYS A 95 9.48 32.91 2.07
N GLU A 96 8.36 32.21 2.09
CA GLU A 96 7.36 32.19 1.03
C GLU A 96 6.11 32.93 1.52
N ALA A 97 5.19 33.30 0.63
CA ALA A 97 3.98 34.05 1.01
C ALA A 97 3.15 33.31 2.08
N GLY A 98 3.29 33.71 3.34
CA GLY A 98 2.61 33.12 4.50
C GLY A 98 3.26 31.88 5.11
N ASN A 99 4.34 31.35 4.52
CA ASN A 99 4.99 30.10 4.91
C ASN A 99 6.53 30.22 4.97
N PHE A 100 7.20 29.21 5.51
CA PHE A 100 8.64 29.05 5.48
C PHE A 100 8.98 27.73 4.81
N LEU A 101 9.77 27.76 3.73
CA LEU A 101 10.41 26.58 3.18
C LEU A 101 11.73 26.36 3.90
N VAL A 102 11.91 25.19 4.48
CA VAL A 102 13.10 24.77 5.20
C VAL A 102 13.73 23.60 4.46
N SER A 103 14.91 23.79 3.88
CA SER A 103 15.65 22.76 3.18
C SER A 103 16.86 22.32 3.99
N PHE A 104 17.13 21.02 4.05
CA PHE A 104 18.21 20.44 4.85
C PHE A 104 18.63 19.06 4.32
N THR A 105 19.80 18.59 4.71
CA THR A 105 20.21 17.21 4.46
C THR A 105 19.78 16.35 5.65
N LYS A 106 18.88 15.40 5.38
CA LYS A 106 18.43 14.40 6.34
C LYS A 106 19.36 13.18 6.25
N HIS A 107 20.08 12.91 7.33
CA HIS A 107 20.86 11.69 7.48
C HIS A 107 19.99 10.65 8.20
N VAL A 108 19.89 9.44 7.65
CA VAL A 108 19.11 8.34 8.23
C VAL A 108 19.98 7.11 8.43
N SER A 109 19.66 6.32 9.45
CA SER A 109 20.24 5.00 9.67
C SER A 109 19.15 3.99 10.00
N TYR A 110 19.17 2.82 9.34
CA TYR A 110 18.23 1.71 9.54
C TYR A 110 18.78 0.42 8.91
N ASP A 111 18.59 -0.73 9.54
CA ASP A 111 18.99 -2.06 9.01
C ASP A 111 20.46 -2.11 8.51
N GLY A 112 21.36 -1.43 9.22
CA GLY A 112 22.77 -1.29 8.84
C GLY A 112 23.06 -0.40 7.62
N ILE A 113 22.04 0.26 7.05
CA ILE A 113 22.15 1.24 5.97
C ILE A 113 22.30 2.64 6.58
N GLU A 114 23.18 3.44 6.01
CA GLU A 114 23.27 4.89 6.24
C GLU A 114 23.09 5.62 4.91
N ALA A 115 22.27 6.67 4.91
CA ALA A 115 21.98 7.44 3.70
C ALA A 115 21.64 8.90 3.99
N ASP A 116 21.99 9.77 3.03
CA ASP A 116 21.74 11.21 3.08
C ASP A 116 20.74 11.63 2.00
N TYR A 117 19.72 12.39 2.39
CA TYR A 117 18.68 12.87 1.50
C TYR A 117 18.46 14.37 1.63
N THR A 118 18.62 15.11 0.54
CA THR A 118 18.19 16.51 0.46
C THR A 118 16.68 16.57 0.63
N SER A 119 16.24 17.08 1.78
CA SER A 119 14.85 17.07 2.23
C SER A 119 14.34 18.49 2.45
N PHE A 120 13.02 18.65 2.44
CA PHE A 120 12.41 19.93 2.76
C PHE A 120 11.14 19.79 3.58
N LEU A 121 10.86 20.84 4.38
CA LEU A 121 9.58 21.07 5.04
C LEU A 121 9.06 22.45 4.65
N SER A 122 7.80 22.54 4.25
CA SER A 122 7.09 23.82 4.19
C SER A 122 6.26 23.95 5.46
N VAL A 123 6.54 24.98 6.25
CA VAL A 123 5.99 25.21 7.59
C VAL A 123 5.20 26.51 7.62
N MET A 124 4.03 26.49 8.25
CA MET A 124 3.20 27.68 8.42
C MET A 124 2.79 27.86 9.88
N ASN A 125 2.62 29.12 10.30
CA ASN A 125 2.06 29.42 11.62
C ASN A 125 0.53 29.44 11.51
N LYS A 126 -0.14 28.56 12.26
CA LYS A 126 -1.60 28.47 12.34
C LYS A 126 -2.02 28.55 13.80
N ASN A 127 -2.84 29.56 14.12
CA ASN A 127 -3.37 29.80 15.48
C ASN A 127 -2.27 29.90 16.54
N GLY A 128 -1.11 30.44 16.17
CA GLY A 128 0.02 30.60 17.07
C GLY A 128 0.97 29.41 17.10
N ASP A 129 0.70 28.29 16.43
CA ASP A 129 1.59 27.12 16.38
C ASP A 129 2.07 26.80 14.97
N PHE A 130 3.31 26.35 14.86
CA PHE A 130 3.83 25.88 13.58
C PHE A 130 3.26 24.51 13.22
N LYS A 131 2.93 24.36 11.94
CA LYS A 131 2.47 23.11 11.35
C LYS A 131 3.13 22.90 10.00
N ILE A 132 3.40 21.63 9.68
CA ILE A 132 3.95 21.20 8.40
C ILE A 132 2.80 21.14 7.39
N LEU A 133 2.94 21.92 6.31
CA LEU A 133 2.09 21.90 5.12
C LEU A 133 2.63 20.93 4.07
N ARG A 134 3.97 20.85 3.94
CA ARG A 134 4.63 19.98 2.95
C ARG A 134 5.84 19.29 3.57
N GLU A 135 6.02 18.01 3.31
CA GLU A 135 7.25 17.25 3.60
C GLU A 135 7.64 16.49 2.34
N GLY A 136 8.92 16.54 1.97
CA GLY A 136 9.41 15.83 0.81
C GLY A 136 10.93 15.77 0.74
N VAL A 137 11.39 15.22 -0.36
CA VAL A 137 12.79 15.09 -0.76
C VAL A 137 12.95 15.66 -2.16
N ASP A 138 14.16 16.07 -2.51
CA ASP A 138 14.48 16.54 -3.87
C ASP A 138 14.22 15.42 -4.89
N GLU A 139 13.55 15.77 -6.00
CA GLU A 139 13.12 14.82 -7.04
C GLU A 139 14.30 14.20 -7.80
N ASN A 140 15.48 14.81 -7.72
CA ASN A 140 16.69 14.35 -8.43
C ASN A 140 17.57 13.39 -7.60
N ILE A 141 17.09 12.90 -6.46
CA ILE A 141 17.88 12.02 -5.59
C ILE A 141 17.83 10.58 -6.11
N GLU A 142 19.01 9.94 -6.21
CA GLU A 142 19.12 8.50 -6.42
C GLU A 142 18.51 7.75 -5.21
N ASN A 143 17.77 6.65 -5.45
CA ASN A 143 17.15 5.79 -4.41
C ASN A 143 15.85 6.30 -3.75
N LEU A 144 14.96 6.97 -4.49
CA LEU A 144 13.57 7.23 -4.04
C LEU A 144 12.72 5.95 -3.83
N ASP A 145 13.24 4.79 -4.26
CA ASP A 145 12.66 3.47 -4.01
C ASP A 145 13.08 2.87 -2.66
N ALA A 146 13.84 3.59 -1.83
CA ALA A 146 14.25 3.10 -0.52
C ALA A 146 13.04 2.75 0.37
N PRO A 147 13.12 1.70 1.18
CA PRO A 147 11.96 1.16 1.89
C PRO A 147 11.39 2.07 2.98
N ILE A 148 12.15 3.09 3.36
CA ILE A 148 11.75 4.12 4.32
C ILE A 148 10.81 5.18 3.74
N PHE A 149 10.64 5.23 2.41
CA PHE A 149 9.80 6.24 1.77
C PHE A 149 8.36 5.76 1.58
N PRO A 150 7.37 6.70 1.60
CA PRO A 150 5.97 6.36 1.37
C PRO A 150 5.73 5.76 -0.01
N SER A 151 6.51 6.15 -1.03
CA SER A 151 6.49 5.58 -2.38
C SER A 151 6.73 4.08 -2.38
N PHE A 152 7.69 3.60 -1.58
CA PHE A 152 7.93 2.17 -1.41
C PHE A 152 6.74 1.47 -0.79
N LEU A 153 6.10 2.08 0.23
CA LEU A 153 4.86 1.52 0.79
C LEU A 153 3.77 1.53 -0.25
N GLU A 154 3.59 2.57 -1.04
CA GLU A 154 2.56 2.59 -2.07
C GLU A 154 2.83 1.57 -3.17
N ASN A 155 4.08 1.38 -3.57
CA ASN A 155 4.44 0.31 -4.50
C ASN A 155 4.17 -1.06 -3.88
N ASN A 156 4.50 -1.24 -2.59
CA ASN A 156 4.26 -2.46 -1.84
C ASN A 156 2.81 -2.66 -1.37
N VAL A 157 2.00 -1.62 -1.27
CA VAL A 157 0.58 -1.59 -0.90
C VAL A 157 -0.27 -1.69 -2.15
N ILE A 158 0.18 -1.19 -3.29
CA ILE A 158 -0.35 -1.59 -4.59
C ILE A 158 0.01 -3.05 -4.87
N LEU A 159 1.12 -3.58 -4.34
CA LEU A 159 1.43 -5.02 -4.35
C LEU A 159 0.70 -5.81 -3.23
N SER A 160 0.42 -5.24 -2.06
CA SER A 160 -0.12 -5.96 -0.87
C SER A 160 -1.62 -5.78 -0.65
N ASN A 161 -2.22 -4.63 -1.00
CA ASN A 161 -3.67 -4.53 -1.22
C ASN A 161 -4.11 -5.21 -2.52
N LYS A 162 -3.19 -5.57 -3.42
CA LYS A 162 -3.45 -6.59 -4.45
C LYS A 162 -3.28 -8.03 -3.95
N ARG A 163 -2.67 -8.25 -2.77
CA ARG A 163 -2.51 -9.58 -2.16
C ARG A 163 -3.59 -9.89 -1.13
N LYS A 164 -4.24 -8.89 -0.51
CA LYS A 164 -5.40 -9.11 0.37
C LYS A 164 -6.68 -9.16 -0.45
N LEU A 165 -7.22 -10.35 -0.60
CA LEU A 165 -8.53 -10.59 -1.20
C LEU A 165 -9.57 -10.62 -0.08
N TYR A 166 -10.52 -9.68 -0.07
CA TYR A 166 -11.59 -9.65 0.93
C TYR A 166 -12.77 -10.53 0.53
N GLY A 167 -13.38 -11.20 1.50
CA GLY A 167 -14.52 -12.11 1.30
C GLY A 167 -15.04 -12.70 2.61
N ASP A 168 -16.21 -13.32 2.56
CA ASP A 168 -16.79 -14.09 3.66
C ASP A 168 -16.38 -15.57 3.51
N PHE A 169 -15.11 -15.89 3.79
CA PHE A 169 -14.54 -17.20 3.45
C PHE A 169 -14.94 -18.34 4.40
N ASN A 170 -15.45 -18.01 5.59
CA ASN A 170 -15.94 -18.98 6.58
C ASN A 170 -17.48 -19.04 6.65
N GLY A 171 -18.19 -18.16 5.93
CA GLY A 171 -19.65 -18.18 5.81
C GLY A 171 -20.41 -17.65 7.02
N ASP A 172 -19.78 -16.77 7.82
CA ASP A 172 -20.41 -16.19 9.02
C ASP A 172 -21.11 -14.84 8.77
N GLY A 173 -21.05 -14.34 7.53
CA GLY A 173 -21.62 -13.05 7.13
C GLY A 173 -20.72 -11.85 7.40
N LEU A 174 -19.51 -12.05 7.93
CA LEU A 174 -18.51 -11.01 8.18
C LEU A 174 -17.40 -11.04 7.12
N SER A 175 -16.79 -9.88 6.86
CA SER A 175 -15.70 -9.80 5.90
C SER A 175 -14.36 -10.17 6.55
N ASP A 176 -13.74 -11.20 6.02
CA ASP A 176 -12.36 -11.62 6.25
C ASP A 176 -11.46 -11.23 5.06
N PHE A 177 -10.18 -11.61 5.13
CA PHE A 177 -9.27 -11.52 3.99
C PHE A 177 -8.38 -12.75 3.82
N ALA A 178 -8.10 -13.10 2.56
CA ALA A 178 -7.11 -14.09 2.17
C ALA A 178 -5.86 -13.41 1.59
N THR A 179 -4.71 -14.05 1.74
CA THR A 179 -3.44 -13.65 1.15
C THR A 179 -2.74 -14.83 0.52
N VAL A 180 -1.83 -14.58 -0.42
CA VAL A 180 -0.98 -15.62 -1.00
C VAL A 180 0.49 -15.35 -0.70
N ILE A 181 1.16 -16.38 -0.19
CA ILE A 181 2.61 -16.43 -0.02
C ILE A 181 3.16 -17.21 -1.21
N SER A 182 3.85 -16.52 -2.12
CA SER A 182 4.54 -17.14 -3.26
C SER A 182 5.98 -17.52 -2.89
N PRO A 183 6.54 -18.58 -3.50
CA PRO A 183 7.92 -18.98 -3.27
C PRO A 183 8.90 -17.95 -3.84
N GLU A 184 10.12 -17.93 -3.29
CA GLU A 184 11.19 -17.07 -3.80
C GLU A 184 11.79 -17.67 -5.08
N ILE A 185 11.88 -16.87 -6.15
CA ILE A 185 12.42 -17.30 -7.45
C ILE A 185 13.89 -16.93 -7.59
N ILE A 186 14.70 -17.85 -8.10
CA ILE A 186 16.10 -17.58 -8.46
C ILE A 186 16.11 -16.92 -9.83
N THR A 187 16.22 -15.59 -9.88
CA THR A 187 16.53 -14.91 -11.13
C THR A 187 18.02 -15.05 -11.41
N ALA A 188 18.40 -15.85 -12.41
CA ALA A 188 19.79 -15.97 -12.86
C ALA A 188 20.33 -14.58 -13.24
N ARG A 189 21.16 -13.97 -12.38
CA ARG A 189 21.97 -12.80 -12.75
C ARG A 189 23.18 -13.29 -13.54
N ASN A 190 23.13 -13.00 -14.84
CA ASN A 190 24.21 -12.98 -15.83
C ASN A 190 24.62 -14.30 -16.51
N ALA A 191 24.84 -14.10 -17.82
CA ALA A 191 25.66 -14.86 -18.77
C ALA A 191 24.97 -15.93 -19.63
N ASP A 192 25.04 -15.62 -20.93
CA ASP A 192 25.02 -16.49 -22.09
C ASP A 192 23.73 -17.19 -22.56
N LYS A 193 23.56 -17.03 -23.87
CA LYS A 193 22.62 -17.69 -24.76
C LYS A 193 22.51 -19.18 -24.46
N GLN A 194 21.38 -19.60 -23.89
CA GLN A 194 20.51 -20.65 -24.45
C GLN A 194 19.24 -20.78 -23.61
N VAL A 195 18.11 -20.49 -24.24
CA VAL A 195 16.77 -20.51 -23.66
C VAL A 195 16.41 -21.93 -23.23
N LYS A 196 16.33 -22.15 -21.91
CA LYS A 196 15.35 -23.06 -21.32
C LYS A 196 14.57 -22.28 -20.26
N ASN A 197 13.27 -22.14 -20.50
CA ASN A 197 12.29 -21.40 -19.69
C ASN A 197 12.00 -22.07 -18.33
N ALA A 198 13.01 -22.62 -17.65
CA ALA A 198 12.83 -23.23 -16.34
C ALA A 198 12.95 -22.14 -15.27
N VAL A 199 11.84 -21.83 -14.60
CA VAL A 199 11.86 -21.00 -13.40
C VAL A 199 12.29 -21.90 -12.24
N GLU A 200 13.36 -21.53 -11.55
CA GLU A 200 13.83 -22.23 -10.36
C GLU A 200 13.39 -21.47 -9.10
N CYS A 201 12.88 -22.18 -8.10
CA CYS A 201 12.45 -21.62 -6.82
C CYS A 201 13.35 -22.09 -5.67
N ILE A 202 13.67 -21.20 -4.74
CA ILE A 202 14.39 -21.55 -3.52
C ILE A 202 13.47 -22.37 -2.62
N GLY A 203 13.87 -23.59 -2.25
CA GLY A 203 13.10 -24.45 -1.36
C GLY A 203 11.87 -25.13 -1.99
N GLY A 204 11.65 -24.98 -3.30
CA GLY A 204 10.52 -25.56 -4.03
C GLY A 204 9.50 -24.52 -4.49
N CYS A 205 8.82 -24.79 -5.61
CA CYS A 205 7.81 -23.88 -6.17
C CYS A 205 6.43 -24.18 -5.58
N SER A 206 6.15 -23.76 -4.35
CA SER A 206 4.81 -23.89 -3.77
C SER A 206 4.29 -22.56 -3.26
N SER A 207 3.07 -22.22 -3.63
CA SER A 207 2.35 -21.06 -3.11
C SER A 207 1.36 -21.49 -2.04
N VAL A 208 1.17 -20.67 -1.01
CA VAL A 208 0.25 -20.96 0.10
C VAL A 208 -0.76 -19.83 0.24
N ILE A 209 -2.04 -20.17 0.18
CA ILE A 209 -3.14 -19.26 0.52
C ILE A 209 -3.32 -19.28 2.04
N MET A 210 -3.26 -18.11 2.65
CA MET A 210 -3.45 -17.89 4.08
C MET A 210 -4.69 -17.04 4.32
N PHE A 211 -5.52 -17.41 5.29
CA PHE A 211 -6.70 -16.66 5.68
C PHE A 211 -6.45 -15.84 6.95
N SER A 212 -7.14 -14.71 7.11
CA SER A 212 -7.14 -13.92 8.34
C SER A 212 -7.88 -14.63 9.46
N ASN A 213 -8.89 -15.42 9.10
CA ASN A 213 -9.62 -16.28 10.01
C ASN A 213 -8.79 -17.51 10.34
N THR A 214 -8.46 -17.69 11.61
CA THR A 214 -7.56 -18.76 12.06
C THR A 214 -8.23 -20.14 12.08
N ASP A 215 -9.55 -20.20 11.94
CA ASP A 215 -10.29 -21.47 11.89
C ASP A 215 -10.23 -22.10 10.48
N LEU A 216 -9.83 -21.33 9.47
CA LEU A 216 -9.62 -21.81 8.11
C LEU A 216 -8.20 -22.34 7.92
N ASN A 217 -8.09 -23.53 7.33
CA ASN A 217 -6.80 -24.13 7.02
C ASN A 217 -6.14 -23.44 5.82
N PRO A 218 -4.82 -23.21 5.84
CA PRO A 218 -4.09 -22.78 4.66
C PRO A 218 -4.20 -23.77 3.49
N ILE A 219 -4.26 -23.27 2.27
CA ILE A 219 -4.31 -24.09 1.05
C ILE A 219 -2.96 -24.00 0.33
N THR A 220 -2.30 -25.14 0.14
CA THR A 220 -1.01 -25.21 -0.55
C THR A 220 -1.18 -25.68 -1.99
N ILE A 221 -0.63 -24.91 -2.93
CA ILE A 221 -0.61 -25.23 -4.36
C ILE A 221 0.85 -25.46 -4.77
N ASN A 222 1.13 -26.68 -5.22
CA ASN A 222 2.45 -27.08 -5.70
C ASN A 222 2.67 -26.66 -7.15
N ASP A 223 3.93 -26.49 -7.52
CA ASP A 223 4.38 -26.00 -8.83
C ASP A 223 3.77 -24.62 -9.22
N ALA A 224 3.55 -23.75 -8.23
CA ALA A 224 2.99 -22.42 -8.39
C ALA A 224 3.92 -21.35 -7.80
N TYR A 225 4.43 -20.46 -8.65
CA TYR A 225 5.42 -19.44 -8.28
C TYR A 225 4.98 -18.00 -8.60
N GLN A 226 3.98 -17.82 -9.44
CA GLN A 226 3.35 -16.53 -9.72
C GLN A 226 1.83 -16.70 -9.67
N SER A 227 1.16 -15.83 -8.91
CA SER A 227 -0.27 -16.01 -8.69
C SER A 227 -1.06 -14.73 -8.46
N GLN A 228 -2.38 -14.88 -8.61
CA GLN A 228 -3.38 -13.86 -8.29
C GLN A 228 -4.61 -14.56 -7.69
N LEU A 229 -5.18 -13.96 -6.64
CA LEU A 229 -6.39 -14.45 -6.00
C LEU A 229 -7.63 -13.74 -6.58
N GLU A 230 -8.75 -14.45 -6.63
CA GLU A 230 -10.07 -13.95 -7.03
C GLU A 230 -11.12 -14.39 -6.00
N ASN A 231 -12.02 -13.50 -5.60
CA ASN A 231 -13.18 -13.88 -4.79
C ASN A 231 -14.30 -14.25 -5.76
N LEU A 232 -14.66 -15.53 -5.79
CA LEU A 232 -15.64 -16.06 -6.73
C LEU A 232 -17.07 -16.03 -6.18
N LYS A 233 -17.25 -15.49 -4.97
CA LYS A 233 -18.48 -15.48 -4.19
C LYS A 233 -18.96 -16.88 -3.84
N ASP A 234 -20.05 -16.96 -3.11
CA ASP A 234 -20.73 -18.21 -2.81
C ASP A 234 -21.26 -18.86 -4.11
N LEU A 235 -20.52 -19.82 -4.66
CA LEU A 235 -20.79 -20.56 -5.88
C LEU A 235 -21.63 -21.81 -5.63
N ASN A 236 -21.36 -22.53 -4.53
CA ASN A 236 -21.99 -23.80 -4.18
C ASN A 236 -23.16 -23.67 -3.18
N GLY A 237 -23.48 -22.45 -2.74
CA GLY A 237 -24.62 -22.15 -1.88
C GLY A 237 -24.44 -22.54 -0.42
N ASP A 238 -23.21 -22.80 0.04
CA ASP A 238 -22.94 -23.20 1.43
C ASP A 238 -22.84 -22.02 2.42
N GLY A 239 -22.87 -20.80 1.89
CA GLY A 239 -22.80 -19.55 2.65
C GLY A 239 -21.40 -18.93 2.70
N ALA A 240 -20.34 -19.68 2.38
CA ALA A 240 -18.99 -19.16 2.27
C ALA A 240 -18.65 -18.73 0.84
N ASP A 241 -17.77 -17.75 0.69
CA ASP A 241 -17.20 -17.34 -0.59
C ASP A 241 -16.15 -18.36 -1.08
N GLU A 242 -16.23 -18.81 -2.34
CA GLU A 242 -15.14 -19.55 -2.97
C GLU A 242 -13.95 -18.66 -3.34
N ILE A 243 -12.76 -19.28 -3.32
CA ILE A 243 -11.52 -18.62 -3.70
C ILE A 243 -10.95 -19.18 -5.01
N GLY A 244 -10.76 -18.28 -5.97
CA GLY A 244 -10.03 -18.53 -7.20
C GLY A 244 -8.54 -18.27 -7.02
N PHE A 245 -7.71 -19.17 -7.50
CA PHE A 245 -6.26 -18.99 -7.56
C PHE A 245 -5.78 -19.15 -9.00
N TRP A 246 -5.22 -18.09 -9.56
CA TRP A 246 -4.52 -18.16 -10.83
C TRP A 246 -3.08 -18.61 -10.63
N ASP A 247 -2.70 -19.75 -11.19
CA ASP A 247 -1.30 -20.12 -11.42
C ASP A 247 -0.86 -19.58 -12.78
N ILE A 248 0.15 -18.71 -12.78
CA ILE A 248 0.58 -17.96 -13.96
C ILE A 248 1.96 -18.44 -14.39
N LYS A 249 2.03 -18.98 -15.62
CA LYS A 249 3.26 -19.47 -16.25
C LYS A 249 3.49 -18.72 -17.58
N PRO A 250 4.72 -18.76 -18.16
CA PRO A 250 5.03 -18.04 -19.39
C PRO A 250 4.09 -18.31 -20.57
N THR A 251 3.60 -19.56 -20.70
CA THR A 251 2.77 -20.01 -21.82
C THR A 251 1.39 -20.51 -21.41
N SER A 252 1.06 -20.45 -20.12
CA SER A 252 -0.25 -20.89 -19.63
C SER A 252 -0.71 -20.12 -18.40
N LYS A 253 -2.02 -20.10 -18.19
CA LYS A 253 -2.65 -19.73 -16.92
C LYS A 253 -3.61 -20.82 -16.51
N SER A 254 -3.61 -21.21 -15.24
CA SER A 254 -4.53 -22.21 -14.70
C SER A 254 -5.34 -21.59 -13.58
N LEU A 255 -6.68 -21.62 -13.65
CA LEU A 255 -7.55 -21.22 -12.55
C LEU A 255 -7.92 -22.43 -11.71
N TYR A 256 -7.52 -22.41 -10.45
CA TYR A 256 -7.97 -23.31 -9.40
C TYR A 256 -9.17 -22.68 -8.69
N VAL A 257 -10.21 -23.47 -8.40
CA VAL A 257 -11.42 -23.01 -7.72
C VAL A 257 -11.58 -23.83 -6.45
N PHE A 258 -11.33 -23.22 -5.31
CA PHE A 258 -11.36 -23.90 -4.01
C PHE A 258 -12.58 -23.48 -3.20
N ASN A 259 -13.17 -24.44 -2.50
CA ASN A 259 -13.98 -24.16 -1.33
C ASN A 259 -13.05 -23.74 -0.19
N ALA A 260 -13.25 -22.53 0.35
CA ALA A 260 -12.33 -21.97 1.34
C ALA A 260 -12.42 -22.67 2.71
N THR A 261 -13.58 -23.25 3.05
CA THR A 261 -13.82 -23.88 4.36
C THR A 261 -13.07 -25.20 4.53
N ASN A 262 -12.96 -26.00 3.46
CA ASN A 262 -12.36 -27.33 3.49
C ASN A 262 -11.11 -27.48 2.62
N GLY A 263 -10.78 -26.46 1.80
CA GLY A 263 -9.62 -26.44 0.93
C GLY A 263 -9.70 -27.38 -0.28
N MET A 264 -10.87 -27.97 -0.56
CA MET A 264 -11.07 -28.87 -1.70
C MET A 264 -11.30 -28.10 -3.00
N LEU A 265 -10.81 -28.66 -4.10
CA LEU A 265 -11.14 -28.17 -5.44
C LEU A 265 -12.58 -28.53 -5.79
N LEU A 266 -13.35 -27.55 -6.26
CA LEU A 266 -14.71 -27.78 -6.76
C LEU A 266 -14.74 -28.22 -8.22
N THR A 267 -13.62 -28.06 -8.94
CA THR A 267 -13.44 -28.52 -10.31
C THR A 267 -11.97 -28.74 -10.57
N GLU A 268 -11.67 -29.60 -11.55
CA GLU A 268 -10.33 -29.68 -12.14
C GLU A 268 -9.83 -28.30 -12.59
N PRO A 269 -8.52 -28.00 -12.45
CA PRO A 269 -7.95 -26.71 -12.83
C PRO A 269 -8.27 -26.34 -14.29
N ILE A 270 -8.70 -25.10 -14.49
CA ILE A 270 -9.12 -24.58 -15.80
C ILE A 270 -7.89 -23.99 -16.49
N VAL A 271 -7.30 -24.75 -17.41
CA VAL A 271 -6.05 -24.38 -18.09
C VAL A 271 -6.33 -23.58 -19.37
N ILE A 272 -5.64 -22.45 -19.51
CA ILE A 272 -5.62 -21.60 -20.70
C ILE A 272 -4.21 -21.59 -21.28
N ASN A 273 -4.08 -21.93 -22.56
CA ASN A 273 -2.85 -21.75 -23.31
C ASN A 273 -2.74 -20.28 -23.76
N THR A 274 -1.95 -19.48 -23.04
CA THR A 274 -1.80 -18.05 -23.28
C THR A 274 -0.89 -17.73 -24.47
N ALA A 275 -0.14 -18.71 -24.99
CA ALA A 275 0.59 -18.53 -26.24
C ALA A 275 -0.38 -18.36 -27.43
N VAL A 276 -1.54 -19.02 -27.37
CA VAL A 276 -2.59 -18.98 -28.42
C VAL A 276 -3.73 -18.03 -28.04
N HIS A 277 -4.29 -18.15 -26.84
CA HIS A 277 -5.49 -17.42 -26.40
C HIS A 277 -5.10 -16.28 -25.45
N LYS A 278 -4.66 -15.15 -26.03
CA LYS A 278 -4.19 -13.97 -25.28
C LYS A 278 -5.35 -13.12 -24.76
N ASN A 279 -5.12 -12.43 -23.64
CA ASN A 279 -6.00 -11.39 -23.08
C ASN A 279 -7.42 -11.83 -22.68
N LEU A 280 -7.64 -13.12 -22.38
CA LEU A 280 -8.92 -13.57 -21.79
C LEU A 280 -9.11 -12.93 -20.41
N LYS A 281 -10.33 -12.46 -20.13
CA LYS A 281 -10.75 -11.99 -18.80
C LYS A 281 -11.32 -13.16 -18.00
N LEU A 282 -11.44 -12.99 -16.68
CA LEU A 282 -12.04 -14.00 -15.79
C LEU A 282 -13.40 -14.49 -16.32
N ILE A 283 -14.27 -13.57 -16.74
CA ILE A 283 -15.62 -13.90 -17.25
C ILE A 283 -15.62 -14.77 -18.52
N ASP A 284 -14.53 -14.75 -19.29
CA ASP A 284 -14.38 -15.58 -20.50
C ASP A 284 -13.98 -17.02 -20.15
N VAL A 285 -13.33 -17.20 -18.99
CA VAL A 285 -12.81 -18.48 -18.50
C VAL A 285 -13.78 -19.14 -17.52
N PHE A 286 -14.49 -18.33 -16.72
CA PHE A 286 -15.27 -18.78 -15.59
C PHE A 286 -16.53 -17.90 -15.42
N LYS A 287 -17.70 -18.53 -15.31
CA LYS A 287 -18.97 -17.84 -15.07
C LYS A 287 -19.92 -18.68 -14.22
N LYS A 288 -20.53 -18.11 -13.19
CA LYS A 288 -21.67 -18.73 -12.51
C LYS A 288 -22.89 -18.76 -13.46
N THR A 289 -23.44 -19.95 -13.70
CA THR A 289 -24.54 -20.17 -14.66
C THR A 289 -25.79 -20.78 -14.04
N GLY A 290 -25.76 -21.09 -12.74
CA GLY A 290 -26.94 -21.44 -11.95
C GLY A 290 -26.57 -21.74 -10.50
N PRO A 291 -27.55 -22.18 -9.68
CA PRO A 291 -27.27 -22.77 -8.38
C PRO A 291 -26.31 -23.95 -8.56
N ASN A 292 -25.17 -23.90 -7.86
CA ASN A 292 -24.14 -24.93 -7.83
C ASN A 292 -23.67 -25.33 -9.24
N LYS A 293 -23.66 -24.35 -10.15
CA LYS A 293 -23.35 -24.55 -11.56
C LYS A 293 -22.49 -23.42 -12.07
N ILE A 294 -21.38 -23.80 -12.67
CA ILE A 294 -20.49 -22.88 -13.37
C ILE A 294 -20.32 -23.33 -14.81
N THR A 295 -20.05 -22.37 -15.69
CA THR A 295 -19.49 -22.63 -17.01
C THR A 295 -18.01 -22.32 -16.96
N VAL A 296 -17.21 -23.31 -17.35
CA VAL A 296 -15.76 -23.19 -17.46
C VAL A 296 -15.38 -23.27 -18.92
N THR A 297 -14.40 -22.47 -19.32
CA THR A 297 -13.82 -22.48 -20.67
C THR A 297 -12.35 -22.81 -20.56
N ARG A 298 -11.92 -23.92 -21.17
CA ARG A 298 -10.53 -24.39 -21.14
C ARG A 298 -9.94 -24.48 -22.53
N SER A 299 -8.61 -24.38 -22.63
CA SER A 299 -7.88 -24.67 -23.86
C SER A 299 -7.77 -26.18 -24.05
N VAL A 300 -8.20 -26.68 -25.21
CA VAL A 300 -8.09 -28.07 -25.63
C VAL A 300 -7.40 -28.16 -26.98
N GLU A 301 -6.57 -29.17 -27.17
CA GLU A 301 -5.99 -29.46 -28.47
C GLU A 301 -6.92 -30.42 -29.24
N VAL A 302 -7.37 -29.99 -30.42
CA VAL A 302 -8.23 -30.77 -31.31
C VAL A 302 -7.62 -30.73 -32.71
N ASP A 303 -7.23 -31.88 -33.23
CA ASP A 303 -6.58 -32.04 -34.53
C ASP A 303 -5.31 -31.17 -34.70
N GLY A 304 -4.47 -31.12 -33.66
CA GLY A 304 -3.23 -30.33 -33.64
C GLY A 304 -3.43 -28.81 -33.57
N LYS A 305 -4.67 -28.36 -33.27
CA LYS A 305 -5.00 -26.94 -33.11
C LYS A 305 -5.60 -26.70 -31.74
N TRP A 306 -5.08 -25.70 -31.03
CA TRP A 306 -5.64 -25.21 -29.79
C TRP A 306 -6.97 -24.50 -30.03
N ARG A 307 -7.99 -24.91 -29.29
CA ARG A 307 -9.33 -24.30 -29.30
C ARG A 307 -9.81 -24.08 -27.87
N LEU A 308 -10.71 -23.12 -27.69
CA LEU A 308 -11.45 -22.98 -26.45
C LEU A 308 -12.67 -23.90 -26.49
N LYS A 309 -12.87 -24.67 -25.42
CA LYS A 309 -14.07 -25.49 -25.20
C LYS A 309 -14.70 -25.11 -23.88
N SER A 310 -15.99 -24.84 -23.91
CA SER A 310 -16.79 -24.54 -22.72
C SER A 310 -17.64 -25.74 -22.32
N GLU A 311 -17.81 -25.93 -21.02
CA GLU A 311 -18.72 -26.92 -20.46
C GLU A 311 -19.32 -26.44 -19.15
N VAL A 312 -20.43 -27.05 -18.74
CA VAL A 312 -21.08 -26.78 -17.46
C VAL A 312 -20.59 -27.81 -16.45
N VAL A 313 -20.10 -27.33 -15.31
CA VAL A 313 -19.67 -28.14 -14.17
C VAL A 313 -20.67 -27.94 -13.04
N LEU A 314 -21.12 -29.05 -12.47
CA LEU A 314 -21.87 -29.09 -11.21
C LEU A 314 -20.86 -29.01 -10.07
N LEU A 315 -21.11 -28.12 -9.12
CA LEU A 315 -20.32 -27.98 -7.92
C LEU A 315 -20.98 -28.77 -6.79
N ASP A 316 -20.15 -29.50 -6.06
CA ASP A 316 -20.55 -30.18 -4.83
C ASP A 316 -20.53 -29.21 -3.64
#